data_AF-A0A6J8B9L9-F1
#
_entry.id   AF-A0A6J8B9L9-F1
#
_cell.length_a   1.000
_cell.length_b   1.000
_cell.length_c   1.000
_cell.angle_alpha   90.00
_cell.angle_beta   90.00
_cell.angle_gamma   90.00
#
_symmetry.space_group_name_H-M   'P 1'
#
loop_
_entity.id
_entity.type
_entity.pdbx_description
1 polymer ?
#
loop_
_entity_poly.entity_id
_entity_poly.type
_entity_poly.pdbx_seq_one_letter_code
_entity_poly.pdbx_strand_id
1 'polypeptide(L)'
;MNSEDEEIMKTLHQEFMASLDAKFLVDFLYNHKVLTVEDCERIKNMEPVSERTRKLLFLLPIIVPSLELFYHALNECGYDFLAARIKDCKSRINRQHKCKLFGTRRIQLVNYRHKLKRLIHTGRHDQLREKINKIQRSWEKAVETNFKGMTENAIRDLADRYFYALDTDCEFRRVILDKTLIECDLFQRIRDLSKYTSEVNVPNMLCSARYGSAIFMVNEKDFEKAHGYIKEAKQRFDYVKSCRETGIVLYIEYNMFNIIYSETMNYSQKEHLLLLGHEAIIHFKKESKTNPEVAEDFIRMFNLKLSHLYLGIGLFGNYLKSNVPNKDIEEGKRLLRIIKDNNKMWERMEVRWKWFYYTAKARIKYLEHRPFEALENTRLALSFAENGKGNSLKEIKSSKDTMNYIEKLITDQIS
;
A
#
# COMPACT_ATOMS: atom_id res chain seq x y z
N MET A 1 17.55 25.30 7.68
CA MET A 1 16.52 25.17 6.62
C MET A 1 15.27 24.47 7.17
N ASN A 2 14.12 24.62 6.53
CA ASN A 2 12.94 23.79 6.84
C ASN A 2 13.01 22.45 6.08
N SER A 3 12.12 21.50 6.39
CA SER A 3 12.13 20.16 5.77
C SER A 3 11.86 20.17 4.26
N GLU A 4 11.11 21.15 3.75
CA GLU A 4 10.85 21.31 2.31
C GLU A 4 12.11 21.73 1.56
N ASP A 5 12.83 22.70 2.10
CA ASP A 5 14.10 23.19 1.56
C ASP A 5 15.16 22.08 1.50
N GLU A 6 15.26 21.25 2.55
CA GLU A 6 16.18 20.11 2.59
C GLU A 6 15.86 19.06 1.51
N GLU A 7 14.58 18.82 1.23
CA GLU A 7 14.14 17.85 0.22
C GLU A 7 14.42 18.35 -1.21
N ILE A 8 14.27 19.64 -1.45
CA ILE A 8 14.65 20.27 -2.73
C ILE A 8 16.17 20.12 -2.93
N MET A 9 16.96 20.38 -1.89
CA MET A 9 18.42 20.25 -1.94
C MET A 9 18.86 18.81 -2.21
N LYS A 10 18.18 17.81 -1.63
CA LYS A 10 18.44 16.39 -1.93
C LYS A 10 18.06 16.02 -3.35
N THR A 11 16.88 16.43 -3.80
CA THR A 11 16.35 16.12 -5.14
C THR A 11 17.26 16.65 -6.25
N LEU A 12 17.75 17.88 -6.09
CA LEU A 12 18.57 18.56 -7.08
C LEU A 12 20.08 18.37 -6.84
N HIS A 13 20.48 17.55 -5.87
CA HIS A 13 21.89 17.41 -5.45
C HIS A 13 22.82 17.05 -6.61
N GLN A 14 22.43 16.10 -7.46
CA GLN A 14 23.23 15.69 -8.62
C GLN A 14 23.29 16.79 -9.69
N GLU A 15 22.18 17.52 -9.92
CA GLU A 15 22.13 18.64 -10.87
C GLU A 15 23.05 19.78 -10.41
N PHE A 16 23.07 20.09 -9.10
CA PHE A 16 23.99 21.06 -8.50
C PHE A 16 25.45 20.61 -8.62
N MET A 17 25.77 19.36 -8.24
CA MET A 17 27.13 18.83 -8.32
C MET A 17 27.70 18.82 -9.75
N ALA A 18 26.84 18.68 -10.77
CA ALA A 18 27.25 18.64 -12.17
C ALA A 18 27.43 20.03 -12.80
N SER A 19 26.71 21.05 -12.31
CA SER A 19 26.55 22.32 -13.04
C SER A 19 26.99 23.55 -12.27
N LEU A 20 27.09 23.47 -10.94
CA LEU A 20 27.46 24.58 -10.06
C LEU A 20 28.96 24.59 -9.83
N ASP A 21 29.60 25.75 -9.97
CA ASP A 21 30.93 26.01 -9.41
C ASP A 21 30.76 26.99 -8.25
N ALA A 22 30.90 26.46 -7.03
CA ALA A 22 30.68 27.21 -5.80
C ALA A 22 31.53 28.49 -5.70
N LYS A 23 32.67 28.62 -6.41
CA LYS A 23 33.51 29.84 -6.34
C LYS A 23 32.74 31.11 -6.70
N PHE A 24 31.77 31.01 -7.60
CA PHE A 24 31.00 32.15 -8.09
C PHE A 24 29.94 32.63 -7.11
N LEU A 25 29.53 31.77 -6.17
CA LEU A 25 28.51 32.09 -5.17
C LEU A 25 29.12 32.60 -3.86
N VAL A 26 30.41 32.35 -3.62
CA VAL A 26 31.09 32.66 -2.35
C VAL A 26 30.98 34.14 -1.98
N ASP A 27 31.25 35.05 -2.92
CA ASP A 27 31.22 36.49 -2.64
C ASP A 27 29.82 36.99 -2.33
N PHE A 28 28.81 36.46 -3.03
CA PHE A 28 27.42 36.76 -2.73
C PHE A 28 27.05 36.29 -1.32
N LEU A 29 27.38 35.05 -0.97
CA LEU A 29 27.06 34.46 0.33
C LEU A 29 27.82 35.13 1.48
N TYR A 30 29.06 35.56 1.25
CA TYR A 30 29.83 36.37 2.20
C TYR A 30 29.17 37.72 2.48
N ASN A 31 28.80 38.45 1.43
CA ASN A 31 28.15 39.75 1.55
C ASN A 31 26.82 39.68 2.32
N HIS A 32 26.14 38.53 2.25
CA HIS A 32 24.91 38.25 3.01
C HIS A 32 25.16 37.60 4.39
N LYS A 33 26.42 37.61 4.87
CA LYS A 33 26.84 37.10 6.20
C LYS A 33 26.54 35.61 6.43
N VAL A 34 26.51 34.83 5.35
CA VAL A 34 26.31 33.37 5.40
C VAL A 34 27.63 32.65 5.61
N LEU A 35 28.68 33.07 4.89
CA LEU A 35 30.01 32.49 4.97
C LEU A 35 30.94 33.42 5.75
N THR A 36 31.88 32.82 6.49
CA THR A 36 32.99 33.56 7.08
C THR A 36 34.09 33.81 6.05
N VAL A 37 35.01 34.73 6.34
CA VAL A 37 36.20 34.97 5.49
C VAL A 37 37.00 33.67 5.29
N GLU A 38 37.16 32.88 6.35
CA GLU A 38 37.86 31.60 6.32
C GLU A 38 37.16 30.57 5.41
N ASP A 39 35.83 30.50 5.44
CA ASP A 39 35.06 29.64 4.53
C ASP A 39 35.22 30.08 3.07
N CYS A 40 35.24 31.39 2.82
CA CYS A 40 35.39 31.94 1.48
C CYS A 40 36.75 31.58 0.87
N GLU A 41 37.83 31.78 1.62
CA GLU A 41 39.18 31.44 1.19
C GLU A 41 39.32 29.92 0.97
N ARG A 42 38.78 29.11 1.89
CA ARG A 42 38.80 27.65 1.75
C ARG A 42 38.07 27.17 0.51
N ILE A 43 36.87 27.69 0.24
CA ILE A 43 36.08 27.26 -0.92
C ILE A 43 36.73 27.76 -2.21
N LYS A 44 37.17 29.02 -2.30
CA LYS A 44 37.80 29.55 -3.52
C LYS A 44 39.06 28.80 -3.93
N ASN A 45 39.87 28.37 -2.95
CA ASN A 45 41.15 27.70 -3.19
C ASN A 45 41.03 26.17 -3.31
N MET A 46 39.83 25.59 -3.14
CA MET A 46 39.62 24.14 -3.19
C MET A 46 39.49 23.65 -4.62
N GLU A 47 40.29 22.65 -5.00
CA GLU A 47 40.22 21.91 -6.26
C GLU A 47 40.07 20.41 -5.96
N PRO A 48 39.33 19.63 -6.77
CA PRO A 48 38.62 20.00 -7.99
C PRO A 48 37.27 20.73 -7.73
N VAL A 49 36.68 21.34 -8.77
CA VAL A 49 35.36 22.02 -8.74
C VAL A 49 34.28 21.19 -8.03
N SER A 50 34.27 19.87 -8.22
CA SER A 50 33.31 18.98 -7.56
C SER A 50 33.43 18.96 -6.04
N GLU A 51 34.63 18.97 -5.48
CA GLU A 51 34.84 19.03 -4.03
C GLU A 51 34.48 20.41 -3.47
N ARG A 52 34.76 21.47 -4.22
CA ARG A 52 34.34 22.82 -3.88
C ARG A 52 32.83 22.95 -3.75
N THR A 53 32.11 22.47 -4.76
CA THR A 53 30.65 22.48 -4.80
C THR A 53 30.06 21.58 -3.71
N ARG A 54 30.64 20.39 -3.50
CA ARG A 54 30.25 19.51 -2.40
C ARG A 54 30.37 20.19 -1.04
N LYS A 55 31.47 20.89 -0.80
CA LYS A 55 31.72 21.59 0.46
C LYS A 55 30.68 22.68 0.71
N LEU A 56 30.36 23.49 -0.30
CA LEU A 56 29.31 24.50 -0.19
C LEU A 56 27.95 23.85 0.08
N LEU A 57 27.54 22.85 -0.69
CA LEU A 57 26.25 22.16 -0.53
C LEU A 57 26.10 21.50 0.85
N PHE A 58 27.20 21.01 1.44
CA PHE A 58 27.21 20.46 2.80
C PHE A 58 27.00 21.55 3.86
N LEU A 59 27.59 22.72 3.67
CA LEU A 59 27.49 23.83 4.62
C LEU A 59 26.10 24.50 4.58
N LEU A 60 25.50 24.64 3.40
CA LEU A 60 24.26 25.39 3.19
C LEU A 60 23.11 25.03 4.15
N PRO A 61 22.77 23.76 4.42
CA PRO A 61 21.69 23.42 5.36
C PRO A 61 21.97 23.87 6.81
N ILE A 62 23.25 23.98 7.17
CA ILE A 62 23.74 24.31 8.52
C ILE A 62 23.75 25.82 8.73
N ILE A 63 24.25 26.58 7.74
CA ILE A 63 24.52 28.01 7.87
C ILE A 63 23.44 28.89 7.24
N VAL A 64 22.63 28.36 6.32
CA VAL A 64 21.55 29.10 5.68
C VAL A 64 20.22 28.76 6.35
N PRO A 65 19.52 29.76 6.93
CA PRO A 65 18.23 29.51 7.58
C PRO A 65 17.11 29.14 6.59
N SER A 66 17.18 29.59 5.33
CA SER A 66 16.17 29.38 4.29
C SER A 66 16.78 29.23 2.89
N LEU A 67 16.26 28.30 2.09
CA LEU A 67 16.69 28.08 0.69
C LEU A 67 16.53 29.31 -0.21
N GLU A 68 15.71 30.30 0.19
CA GLU A 68 15.46 31.52 -0.57
C GLU A 68 16.74 32.31 -0.86
N LEU A 69 17.66 32.39 0.11
CA LEU A 69 18.91 33.12 -0.07
C LEU A 69 19.85 32.42 -1.07
N PHE A 70 19.85 31.09 -1.07
CA PHE A 70 20.59 30.30 -2.05
C PHE A 70 19.98 30.41 -3.45
N TYR A 71 18.65 30.44 -3.55
CA TYR A 71 17.94 30.73 -4.79
C TYR A 71 18.31 32.10 -5.36
N HIS A 72 18.41 33.14 -4.53
CA HIS A 72 18.87 34.47 -4.97
C HIS A 72 20.33 34.43 -5.46
N ALA A 73 21.22 33.77 -4.71
CA ALA A 73 22.62 33.61 -5.11
C ALA A 73 22.74 32.93 -6.49
N LEU A 74 21.92 31.92 -6.77
CA LEU A 74 21.92 31.25 -8.06
C LEU A 74 21.51 32.18 -9.21
N ASN A 75 20.45 33.00 -9.05
CA ASN A 75 20.04 33.93 -10.10
C ASN A 75 21.10 35.02 -10.34
N GLU A 76 21.60 35.65 -9.28
CA GLU A 76 22.57 36.76 -9.38
C GLU A 76 23.92 36.29 -9.96
N CYS A 77 24.28 35.02 -9.75
CA CYS A 77 25.53 34.45 -10.25
C CYS A 77 25.39 33.71 -11.61
N GLY A 78 24.27 33.91 -12.33
CA GLY A 78 24.09 33.38 -13.69
C GLY A 78 23.67 31.90 -13.78
N TYR A 79 23.16 31.33 -12.68
CA TYR A 79 22.62 29.98 -12.60
C TYR A 79 21.08 29.97 -12.63
N ASP A 80 20.47 30.83 -13.45
CA ASP A 80 19.01 30.97 -13.60
C ASP A 80 18.30 29.65 -13.90
N PHE A 81 18.97 28.76 -14.64
CA PHE A 81 18.45 27.43 -14.93
C PHE A 81 18.29 26.59 -13.65
N LEU A 82 19.28 26.56 -12.75
CA LEU A 82 19.18 25.88 -11.46
C LEU A 82 18.15 26.53 -10.54
N ALA A 83 18.06 27.87 -10.56
CA ALA A 83 17.03 28.59 -9.82
C ALA A 83 15.62 28.23 -10.33
N ALA A 84 15.42 28.14 -11.64
CA ALA A 84 14.17 27.68 -12.25
C ALA A 84 13.83 26.24 -11.83
N ARG A 85 14.83 25.34 -11.68
CA ARG A 85 14.63 23.98 -11.15
C ARG A 85 14.17 23.98 -9.69
N ILE A 86 14.76 24.82 -8.84
CA ILE A 86 14.30 25.00 -7.44
C ILE A 86 12.82 25.45 -7.43
N LYS A 87 12.45 26.40 -8.28
CA LYS A 87 11.07 26.89 -8.39
C LYS A 87 10.10 25.80 -8.87
N ASP A 88 10.50 24.99 -9.84
CA ASP A 88 9.72 23.83 -10.30
C ASP A 88 9.52 22.82 -9.16
N CYS A 89 10.60 22.45 -8.44
CA CYS A 89 10.52 21.57 -7.27
C CYS A 89 9.63 22.12 -6.16
N LYS A 90 9.79 23.39 -5.78
CA LYS A 90 8.96 24.08 -4.78
C LYS A 90 7.49 24.10 -5.20
N SER A 91 7.19 24.29 -6.49
CA SER A 91 5.83 24.24 -7.02
C SER A 91 5.21 22.83 -6.96
N ARG A 92 6.01 21.79 -7.16
CA ARG A 92 5.59 20.38 -7.08
C ARG A 92 5.37 19.94 -5.63
N ILE A 93 6.25 20.32 -4.71
CA ILE A 93 6.13 20.02 -3.27
C ILE A 93 4.94 20.76 -2.66
N ASN A 94 4.73 22.04 -3.00
CA ASN A 94 3.55 22.78 -2.55
C ASN A 94 2.22 22.20 -3.07
N ARG A 95 2.24 21.52 -4.22
CA ARG A 95 1.08 20.75 -4.73
C ARG A 95 0.89 19.43 -3.96
N GLN A 96 1.97 18.79 -3.49
CA GLN A 96 1.92 17.60 -2.64
C GLN A 96 1.43 17.91 -1.20
N HIS A 97 1.74 19.07 -0.64
CA HIS A 97 1.37 19.42 0.75
C HIS A 97 -0.08 19.90 0.96
N LYS A 98 -0.83 20.25 -0.11
CA LYS A 98 -2.22 20.74 0.01
C LYS A 98 -3.28 19.82 -0.58
N CYS A 99 -3.05 18.51 -0.64
CA CYS A 99 -4.13 17.58 -0.94
C CYS A 99 -4.99 17.35 0.32
N LYS A 100 -6.23 17.86 0.32
CA LYS A 100 -7.25 17.40 1.27
C LYS A 100 -7.53 15.94 0.93
N LEU A 101 -6.76 15.01 1.52
CA LEU A 101 -6.89 13.57 1.28
C LEU A 101 -8.37 13.16 1.38
N PHE A 102 -9.11 13.63 2.37
CA PHE A 102 -10.54 13.33 2.56
C PHE A 102 -11.50 14.25 1.79
N GLY A 103 -11.10 14.80 0.66
CA GLY A 103 -11.94 15.63 -0.21
C GLY A 103 -12.93 14.81 -1.05
N THR A 104 -13.99 15.47 -1.55
CA THR A 104 -15.09 14.86 -2.32
C THR A 104 -14.61 13.96 -3.47
N ARG A 105 -13.56 14.39 -4.19
CA ARG A 105 -12.98 13.62 -5.28
C ARG A 105 -12.44 12.27 -4.85
N ARG A 106 -11.62 12.21 -3.79
CA ARG A 106 -11.09 10.94 -3.28
C ARG A 106 -12.21 10.05 -2.77
N ILE A 107 -13.22 10.61 -2.11
CA ILE A 107 -14.39 9.86 -1.65
C ILE A 107 -15.07 9.14 -2.83
N GLN A 108 -15.29 9.86 -3.94
CA GLN A 108 -15.87 9.26 -5.15
C GLN A 108 -14.97 8.16 -5.75
N LEU A 109 -13.66 8.38 -5.77
CA LEU A 109 -12.69 7.42 -6.31
C LEU A 109 -12.57 6.14 -5.46
N VAL A 110 -12.54 6.27 -4.13
CA VAL A 110 -12.56 5.14 -3.20
C VAL A 110 -13.83 4.30 -3.38
N ASN A 111 -14.99 4.96 -3.52
CA ASN A 111 -16.25 4.27 -3.81
C ASN A 111 -16.25 3.60 -5.18
N TYR A 112 -15.71 4.27 -6.21
CA TYR A 112 -15.55 3.69 -7.54
C TYR A 112 -14.70 2.41 -7.50
N ARG A 113 -13.51 2.49 -6.88
CA ARG A 113 -12.63 1.33 -6.66
C ARG A 113 -13.37 0.23 -5.90
N HIS A 114 -14.02 0.56 -4.79
CA HIS A 114 -14.74 -0.43 -3.98
C HIS A 114 -15.85 -1.15 -4.76
N LYS A 115 -16.56 -0.45 -5.67
CA LYS A 115 -17.52 -1.08 -6.59
C LYS A 115 -16.84 -2.07 -7.53
N LEU A 116 -15.67 -1.75 -8.09
CA LEU A 116 -14.91 -2.69 -8.93
C LEU A 116 -14.44 -3.92 -8.13
N LYS A 117 -13.94 -3.72 -6.91
CA LYS A 117 -13.56 -4.81 -5.99
C LYS A 117 -14.71 -5.80 -5.79
N ARG A 118 -15.94 -5.32 -5.59
CA ARG A 118 -17.12 -6.20 -5.41
C ARG A 118 -17.41 -7.07 -6.62
N LEU A 119 -17.06 -6.65 -7.83
CA LEU A 119 -17.22 -7.49 -9.03
C LEU A 119 -16.30 -8.72 -8.97
N ILE A 120 -15.07 -8.56 -8.44
CA ILE A 120 -14.16 -9.69 -8.19
C ILE A 120 -14.81 -10.70 -7.25
N HIS A 121 -15.29 -10.23 -6.09
CA HIS A 121 -15.80 -11.09 -5.03
C HIS A 121 -17.18 -11.70 -5.30
N THR A 122 -17.95 -11.13 -6.24
CA THR A 122 -19.25 -11.66 -6.66
C THR A 122 -19.17 -12.52 -7.91
N GLY A 123 -17.96 -12.81 -8.40
CA GLY A 123 -17.73 -13.64 -9.58
C GLY A 123 -18.11 -12.98 -10.91
N ARG A 124 -18.37 -11.67 -10.92
CA ARG A 124 -18.80 -10.91 -12.11
C ARG A 124 -17.59 -10.40 -12.91
N HIS A 125 -16.69 -11.31 -13.27
CA HIS A 125 -15.39 -10.96 -13.87
C HIS A 125 -15.54 -10.35 -15.27
N ASP A 126 -16.55 -10.75 -16.05
CA ASP A 126 -16.81 -10.15 -17.37
C ASP A 126 -17.19 -8.68 -17.26
N GLN A 127 -18.06 -8.33 -16.29
CA GLN A 127 -18.43 -6.94 -16.01
C GLN A 127 -17.24 -6.12 -15.51
N LEU A 128 -16.32 -6.74 -14.77
CA LEU A 128 -15.08 -6.09 -14.35
C LEU A 128 -14.20 -5.76 -15.57
N ARG A 129 -13.96 -6.74 -16.46
CA ARG A 129 -13.17 -6.55 -17.68
C ARG A 129 -13.79 -5.50 -18.59
N GLU A 130 -15.10 -5.51 -18.77
CA GLU A 130 -15.80 -4.50 -19.58
C GLU A 130 -15.54 -3.08 -19.03
N LYS A 131 -15.63 -2.88 -17.71
CA LYS A 131 -15.38 -1.59 -17.07
C LYS A 131 -13.92 -1.14 -17.20
N ILE A 132 -12.96 -2.06 -17.03
CA ILE A 132 -11.54 -1.77 -17.20
C ILE A 132 -11.25 -1.41 -18.67
N ASN A 133 -11.72 -2.20 -19.62
CA ASN A 133 -11.52 -1.96 -21.06
C ASN A 133 -12.15 -0.63 -21.50
N LYS A 134 -13.32 -0.28 -20.95
CA LYS A 134 -13.98 1.00 -21.25
C LYS A 134 -13.12 2.19 -20.82
N ILE A 135 -12.57 2.17 -19.60
CA ILE A 135 -11.74 3.28 -19.10
C ILE A 135 -10.38 3.32 -19.81
N GLN A 136 -9.81 2.14 -20.14
CA GLN A 136 -8.59 2.03 -20.92
C GLN A 136 -8.75 2.68 -22.30
N ARG A 137 -9.80 2.33 -23.06
CA ARG A 137 -10.08 2.94 -24.38
C ARG A 137 -10.28 4.45 -24.29
N SER A 138 -10.94 4.93 -23.23
CA SER A 138 -11.08 6.36 -22.98
C SER A 138 -9.73 7.04 -22.75
N TRP A 139 -8.83 6.40 -22.00
CA TRP A 139 -7.48 6.92 -21.76
C TRP A 139 -6.62 6.90 -23.02
N GLU A 140 -6.60 5.79 -23.76
CA GLU A 140 -5.84 5.65 -25.02
C GLU A 140 -6.25 6.72 -26.03
N LYS A 141 -7.56 6.91 -26.25
CA LYS A 141 -8.08 7.97 -27.12
C LYS A 141 -7.67 9.38 -26.65
N ALA A 142 -7.64 9.62 -25.34
CA ALA A 142 -7.19 10.90 -24.79
C ALA A 142 -5.70 11.13 -25.04
N VAL A 143 -4.86 10.10 -24.90
CA VAL A 143 -3.43 10.16 -25.21
C VAL A 143 -3.17 10.36 -26.70
N GLU A 144 -3.86 9.62 -27.58
CA GLU A 144 -3.76 9.73 -29.05
C GLU A 144 -4.07 11.16 -29.54
N THR A 145 -5.01 11.83 -28.89
CA THR A 145 -5.39 13.21 -29.20
C THR A 145 -4.54 14.25 -28.48
N ASN A 146 -3.47 13.85 -27.79
CA ASN A 146 -2.67 14.71 -26.91
C ASN A 146 -3.53 15.53 -25.93
N PHE A 147 -4.60 14.90 -25.43
CA PHE A 147 -5.59 15.48 -24.53
C PHE A 147 -6.31 16.73 -25.08
N LYS A 148 -6.34 16.89 -26.41
CA LYS A 148 -6.95 18.05 -27.06
C LYS A 148 -8.42 18.19 -26.67
N GLY A 149 -8.78 19.37 -26.16
CA GLY A 149 -10.16 19.69 -25.73
C GLY A 149 -10.51 19.20 -24.32
N MET A 150 -9.56 18.63 -23.57
CA MET A 150 -9.77 18.25 -22.17
C MET A 150 -9.20 19.29 -21.20
N THR A 151 -9.94 19.57 -20.13
CA THR A 151 -9.41 20.39 -19.02
C THR A 151 -8.47 19.56 -18.16
N GLU A 152 -7.54 20.21 -17.45
CA GLU A 152 -6.62 19.52 -16.53
C GLU A 152 -7.36 18.67 -15.48
N ASN A 153 -8.48 19.16 -14.95
CA ASN A 153 -9.30 18.42 -13.99
C ASN A 153 -9.91 17.16 -14.59
N ALA A 154 -10.35 17.21 -15.86
CA ALA A 154 -10.89 16.05 -16.58
C ALA A 154 -9.81 15.02 -16.89
N ILE A 155 -8.61 15.47 -17.29
CA ILE A 155 -7.44 14.60 -17.50
C ILE A 155 -7.12 13.87 -16.20
N ARG A 156 -7.02 14.60 -15.08
CA ARG A 156 -6.75 13.99 -13.78
C ARG A 156 -7.84 12.98 -13.38
N ASP A 157 -9.13 13.27 -13.64
CA ASP A 157 -10.23 12.38 -13.21
C ASP A 157 -10.20 11.07 -13.99
N LEU A 158 -9.94 11.17 -15.29
CA LEU A 158 -9.74 10.01 -16.15
C LEU A 158 -8.52 9.19 -15.69
N ALA A 159 -7.40 9.86 -15.37
CA ALA A 159 -6.20 9.20 -14.87
C ALA A 159 -6.43 8.50 -13.53
N ASP A 160 -7.09 9.16 -12.57
CA ASP A 160 -7.39 8.58 -11.26
C ASP A 160 -8.29 7.34 -11.40
N ARG A 161 -9.34 7.42 -12.22
CA ARG A 161 -10.24 6.28 -12.47
C ARG A 161 -9.51 5.13 -13.15
N TYR A 162 -8.68 5.44 -14.14
CA TYR A 162 -7.91 4.40 -14.82
C TYR A 162 -6.90 3.75 -13.88
N PHE A 163 -6.24 4.52 -13.02
CA PHE A 163 -5.36 4.00 -11.97
C PHE A 163 -6.10 3.02 -11.06
N TYR A 164 -7.26 3.40 -10.53
CA TYR A 164 -8.04 2.51 -9.66
C TYR A 164 -8.59 1.28 -10.37
N ALA A 165 -8.82 1.36 -11.69
CA ALA A 165 -9.16 0.20 -12.51
C ALA A 165 -7.95 -0.76 -12.61
N LEU A 166 -6.75 -0.24 -12.87
CA LEU A 166 -5.51 -1.03 -12.91
C LEU A 166 -5.14 -1.61 -11.53
N ASP A 167 -5.29 -0.88 -10.42
CA ASP A 167 -5.10 -1.43 -9.05
C ASP A 167 -6.10 -2.58 -8.77
N THR A 168 -7.32 -2.48 -9.31
CA THR A 168 -8.31 -3.55 -9.17
C THR A 168 -7.94 -4.76 -10.03
N ASP A 169 -7.39 -4.56 -11.22
CA ASP A 169 -6.90 -5.64 -12.07
C ASP A 169 -5.71 -6.38 -11.44
N CYS A 170 -4.77 -5.63 -10.84
CA CYS A 170 -3.71 -6.18 -9.97
C CYS A 170 -4.27 -7.08 -8.87
N GLU A 171 -5.29 -6.61 -8.13
CA GLU A 171 -5.91 -7.41 -7.07
C GLU A 171 -6.59 -8.65 -7.63
N PHE A 172 -7.30 -8.54 -8.76
CA PHE A 172 -7.95 -9.66 -9.41
C PHE A 172 -6.94 -10.73 -9.84
N ARG A 173 -5.89 -10.34 -10.57
CA ARG A 173 -4.81 -11.23 -11.01
C ARG A 173 -4.12 -11.93 -9.85
N ARG A 174 -3.96 -11.26 -8.71
CA ARG A 174 -3.46 -11.87 -7.48
C ARG A 174 -4.44 -12.89 -6.88
N VAL A 175 -5.73 -12.58 -6.82
CA VAL A 175 -6.76 -13.50 -6.30
C VAL A 175 -6.83 -14.80 -7.12
N ILE A 176 -6.57 -14.72 -8.43
CA ILE A 176 -6.53 -15.91 -9.30
C ILE A 176 -5.14 -16.58 -9.37
N LEU A 177 -4.15 -16.06 -8.63
CA LEU A 177 -2.76 -16.52 -8.61
C LEU A 177 -2.09 -16.50 -10.00
N ASP A 178 -2.30 -15.43 -10.76
CA ASP A 178 -1.69 -15.24 -12.08
C ASP A 178 -0.19 -14.94 -11.98
N LYS A 179 0.63 -15.97 -12.18
CA LYS A 179 2.10 -15.87 -12.10
C LYS A 179 2.72 -15.01 -13.21
N THR A 180 2.00 -14.70 -14.29
CA THR A 180 2.54 -13.83 -15.36
C THR A 180 2.36 -12.35 -15.07
N LEU A 181 1.76 -11.99 -13.91
CA LEU A 181 1.54 -10.61 -13.51
C LEU A 181 2.83 -9.76 -13.51
N ILE A 182 3.99 -10.34 -13.17
CA ILE A 182 5.27 -9.60 -13.17
C ILE A 182 5.80 -9.29 -14.57
N GLU A 183 5.39 -10.07 -15.58
CA GLU A 183 5.88 -9.98 -16.97
C GLU A 183 5.04 -8.99 -17.81
N CYS A 184 3.84 -8.63 -17.33
CA CYS A 184 2.96 -7.72 -18.03
C CYS A 184 3.34 -6.24 -17.83
N ASP A 185 2.97 -5.40 -18.78
CA ASP A 185 3.23 -3.96 -18.78
C ASP A 185 2.36 -3.17 -17.78
N LEU A 186 1.50 -3.84 -17.01
CA LEU A 186 0.54 -3.22 -16.10
C LEU A 186 1.23 -2.30 -15.07
N PHE A 187 2.32 -2.75 -14.46
CA PHE A 187 3.06 -1.92 -13.49
C PHE A 187 3.71 -0.70 -14.14
N GLN A 188 4.16 -0.83 -15.39
CA GLN A 188 4.71 0.30 -16.14
C GLN A 188 3.59 1.31 -16.46
N ARG A 189 2.41 0.83 -16.91
CA ARG A 189 1.23 1.68 -17.14
C ARG A 189 0.83 2.46 -15.90
N ILE A 190 0.84 1.84 -14.70
CA ILE A 190 0.54 2.55 -13.45
C ILE A 190 1.56 3.65 -13.18
N ARG A 191 2.86 3.40 -13.38
CA ARG A 191 3.92 4.40 -13.20
C ARG A 191 3.76 5.57 -14.17
N ASP A 192 3.50 5.27 -15.44
CA ASP A 192 3.33 6.29 -16.47
C ASP A 192 2.09 7.16 -16.23
N LEU A 193 1.05 6.57 -15.64
CA LEU A 193 -0.19 7.25 -15.29
C LEU A 193 -0.03 8.18 -14.07
N SER A 194 0.88 7.86 -13.15
CA SER A 194 1.03 8.55 -11.85
C SER A 194 1.16 10.07 -11.98
N LYS A 195 1.90 10.56 -12.98
CA LYS A 195 2.11 11.99 -13.24
C LYS A 195 0.85 12.76 -13.65
N TYR A 196 -0.18 12.05 -14.11
CA TYR A 196 -1.47 12.62 -14.49
C TYR A 196 -2.53 12.50 -13.40
N THR A 197 -2.26 11.74 -12.33
CA THR A 197 -3.20 11.56 -11.23
C THR A 197 -3.29 12.81 -10.34
N SER A 198 -4.34 12.89 -9.53
CA SER A 198 -4.51 13.98 -8.57
C SER A 198 -3.59 13.88 -7.36
N GLU A 199 -3.05 12.70 -7.06
CA GLU A 199 -2.14 12.46 -5.94
C GLU A 199 -1.05 11.46 -6.35
N VAL A 200 0.11 11.96 -6.77
CA VAL A 200 1.20 11.13 -7.35
C VAL A 200 1.73 10.07 -6.37
N ASN A 201 1.68 10.33 -5.07
CA ASN A 201 2.25 9.43 -4.07
C ASN A 201 1.42 8.15 -3.91
N VAL A 202 0.11 8.22 -4.11
CA VAL A 202 -0.80 7.08 -3.92
C VAL A 202 -0.59 6.00 -4.99
N PRO A 203 -0.61 6.29 -6.31
CA PRO A 203 -0.32 5.31 -7.34
C PRO A 203 1.06 4.71 -7.21
N ASN A 204 2.08 5.52 -6.94
CA ASN A 204 3.44 5.02 -6.83
C ASN A 204 3.59 4.10 -5.60
N MET A 205 3.03 4.48 -4.45
CA MET A 205 3.05 3.66 -3.23
C MET A 205 2.35 2.31 -3.45
N LEU A 206 1.15 2.33 -4.03
CA LEU A 206 0.42 1.10 -4.31
C LEU A 206 1.11 0.27 -5.40
N CYS A 207 1.70 0.89 -6.42
CA CYS A 207 2.45 0.19 -7.45
C CYS A 207 3.61 -0.61 -6.86
N SER A 208 4.47 0.01 -6.05
CA SER A 208 5.60 -0.67 -5.39
C SER A 208 5.09 -1.82 -4.50
N ALA A 209 4.06 -1.57 -3.68
CA ALA A 209 3.50 -2.60 -2.82
C ALA A 209 2.90 -3.79 -3.60
N ARG A 210 2.17 -3.53 -4.69
CA ARG A 210 1.59 -4.58 -5.55
C ARG A 210 2.66 -5.35 -6.30
N TYR A 211 3.70 -4.68 -6.76
CA TYR A 211 4.82 -5.32 -7.45
C TYR A 211 5.59 -6.25 -6.52
N GLY A 212 5.90 -5.81 -5.29
CA GLY A 212 6.47 -6.68 -4.25
C GLY A 212 5.61 -7.90 -3.98
N SER A 213 4.30 -7.72 -3.81
CA SER A 213 3.35 -8.83 -3.66
C SER A 213 3.37 -9.80 -4.84
N ALA A 214 3.52 -9.31 -6.07
CA ALA A 214 3.54 -10.14 -7.28
C ALA A 214 4.83 -10.95 -7.39
N ILE A 215 5.99 -10.37 -7.07
CA ILE A 215 7.28 -11.08 -6.98
C ILE A 215 7.15 -12.25 -6.00
N PHE A 216 6.67 -11.98 -4.79
CA PHE A 216 6.53 -12.98 -3.75
C PHE A 216 5.55 -14.11 -4.15
N MET A 217 4.46 -13.78 -4.83
CA MET A 217 3.49 -14.76 -5.33
C MET A 217 4.07 -15.71 -6.40
N VAL A 218 5.01 -15.22 -7.22
CA VAL A 218 5.68 -16.05 -8.23
C VAL A 218 6.64 -17.01 -7.55
N ASN A 219 7.44 -16.50 -6.62
CA ASN A 219 8.45 -17.26 -5.88
C ASN A 219 8.60 -16.72 -4.45
N GLU A 220 8.14 -17.50 -3.48
CA GLU A 220 8.18 -17.12 -2.06
C GLU A 220 9.62 -16.99 -1.53
N LYS A 221 10.61 -17.62 -2.20
CA LYS A 221 12.04 -17.46 -1.86
C LYS A 221 12.58 -16.05 -2.11
N ASP A 222 11.88 -15.25 -2.93
CA ASP A 222 12.27 -13.87 -3.22
C ASP A 222 11.71 -12.88 -2.18
N PHE A 223 11.46 -13.34 -0.94
CA PHE A 223 10.87 -12.54 0.13
C PHE A 223 11.60 -11.22 0.37
N GLU A 224 12.94 -11.22 0.51
CA GLU A 224 13.71 -10.01 0.80
C GLU A 224 13.57 -8.97 -0.32
N LYS A 225 13.63 -9.41 -1.58
CA LYS A 225 13.44 -8.55 -2.75
C LYS A 225 12.02 -7.98 -2.77
N ALA A 226 11.02 -8.83 -2.57
CA ALA A 226 9.63 -8.42 -2.50
C ALA A 226 9.37 -7.43 -1.35
N HIS A 227 9.93 -7.68 -0.17
CA HIS A 227 9.79 -6.84 1.02
C HIS A 227 10.51 -5.49 0.84
N GLY A 228 11.61 -5.45 0.09
CA GLY A 228 12.26 -4.20 -0.32
C GLY A 228 11.29 -3.20 -0.98
N TYR A 229 10.42 -3.68 -1.88
CA TYR A 229 9.39 -2.83 -2.49
C TYR A 229 8.26 -2.43 -1.53
N ILE A 230 7.98 -3.24 -0.50
CA ILE A 230 7.04 -2.86 0.57
C ILE A 230 7.65 -1.75 1.43
N LYS A 231 8.94 -1.84 1.76
CA LYS A 231 9.69 -0.79 2.47
C LYS A 231 9.68 0.53 1.68
N GLU A 232 9.94 0.48 0.38
CA GLU A 232 9.83 1.63 -0.52
C GLU A 232 8.41 2.24 -0.50
N ALA A 233 7.36 1.40 -0.52
CA ALA A 233 5.99 1.90 -0.40
C ALA A 233 5.74 2.59 0.95
N LYS A 234 6.25 2.04 2.07
CA LYS A 234 6.09 2.62 3.41
C LYS A 234 6.84 3.93 3.60
N GLN A 235 7.96 4.15 2.91
CA GLN A 235 8.63 5.47 2.89
C GLN A 235 7.69 6.59 2.39
N ARG A 236 6.64 6.26 1.61
CA ARG A 236 5.65 7.25 1.18
C ARG A 236 4.59 7.59 2.23
N PHE A 237 4.58 6.94 3.39
CA PHE A 237 3.63 7.25 4.47
C PHE A 237 3.86 8.64 5.05
N ASP A 238 5.08 9.17 4.96
CA ASP A 238 5.40 10.54 5.36
C ASP A 238 4.63 11.58 4.53
N TYR A 239 4.26 11.23 3.29
CA TYR A 239 3.54 12.11 2.36
C TYR A 239 2.06 11.74 2.22
N VAL A 240 1.66 10.52 2.60
CA VAL A 240 0.28 10.03 2.50
C VAL A 240 -0.25 9.72 3.89
N LYS A 241 -1.17 10.57 4.40
CA LYS A 241 -1.82 10.35 5.70
C LYS A 241 -2.47 8.96 5.77
N SER A 242 -2.54 8.39 6.98
CA SER A 242 -3.24 7.12 7.24
C SER A 242 -4.65 7.12 6.64
N CYS A 243 -4.91 6.13 5.79
CA CYS A 243 -6.13 6.01 5.00
C CYS A 243 -6.25 4.58 4.44
N ARG A 244 -7.24 4.34 3.59
CA ARG A 244 -7.41 3.05 2.89
C ARG A 244 -6.13 2.56 2.21
N GLU A 245 -5.46 3.39 1.41
CA GLU A 245 -4.35 2.93 0.56
C GLU A 245 -3.12 2.54 1.37
N THR A 246 -2.78 3.32 2.41
CA THR A 246 -1.70 2.96 3.34
C THR A 246 -2.06 1.69 4.14
N GLY A 247 -3.33 1.52 4.52
CA GLY A 247 -3.82 0.27 5.11
C GLY A 247 -3.68 -0.95 4.18
N ILE A 248 -3.76 -0.76 2.86
CA ILE A 248 -3.54 -1.83 1.87
C ILE A 248 -2.06 -2.23 1.78
N VAL A 249 -1.14 -1.28 1.92
CA VAL A 249 0.30 -1.58 1.98
C VAL A 249 0.58 -2.48 3.19
N LEU A 250 0.08 -2.11 4.37
CA LEU A 250 0.20 -2.92 5.58
C LEU A 250 -0.48 -4.30 5.43
N TYR A 251 -1.59 -4.36 4.70
CA TYR A 251 -2.25 -5.62 4.37
C TYR A 251 -1.43 -6.55 3.49
N ILE A 252 -0.75 -6.00 2.49
CA ILE A 252 0.14 -6.78 1.64
C ILE A 252 1.31 -7.32 2.48
N GLU A 253 1.93 -6.47 3.30
CA GLU A 253 3.02 -6.85 4.20
C GLU A 253 2.58 -7.96 5.16
N TYR A 254 1.43 -7.78 5.82
CA TYR A 254 0.84 -8.78 6.72
C TYR A 254 0.68 -10.14 6.04
N ASN A 255 0.15 -10.18 4.81
CA ASN A 255 -0.05 -11.45 4.11
C ASN A 255 1.28 -12.14 3.76
N MET A 256 2.32 -11.39 3.37
CA MET A 256 3.65 -11.95 3.07
C MET A 256 4.25 -12.60 4.32
N PHE A 257 4.25 -11.88 5.45
CA PHE A 257 4.75 -12.44 6.72
C PHE A 257 3.88 -13.60 7.25
N ASN A 258 2.57 -13.59 7.02
CA ASN A 258 1.69 -14.68 7.47
C ASN A 258 1.98 -16.00 6.76
N ILE A 259 2.38 -15.95 5.48
CA ILE A 259 2.84 -17.13 4.74
C ILE A 259 4.09 -17.71 5.41
N ILE A 260 5.11 -16.89 5.70
CA ILE A 260 6.34 -17.34 6.40
C ILE A 260 6.03 -17.85 7.82
N TYR A 261 5.16 -17.17 8.55
CA TYR A 261 4.74 -17.59 9.87
C TYR A 261 4.01 -18.94 9.84
N SER A 262 3.24 -19.22 8.79
CA SER A 262 2.55 -20.51 8.66
C SER A 262 3.53 -21.70 8.55
N GLU A 263 4.77 -21.46 8.10
CA GLU A 263 5.82 -22.47 8.01
C GLU A 263 6.62 -22.60 9.32
N THR A 264 6.97 -21.47 9.94
CA THR A 264 7.89 -21.44 11.09
C THR A 264 7.20 -21.41 12.44
N MET A 265 5.99 -20.85 12.52
CA MET A 265 5.16 -20.68 13.72
C MET A 265 5.88 -19.99 14.88
N ASN A 266 6.80 -19.06 14.57
CA ASN A 266 7.60 -18.34 15.57
C ASN A 266 6.75 -17.31 16.34
N TYR A 267 6.85 -17.30 17.67
CA TYR A 267 6.15 -16.35 18.55
C TYR A 267 6.46 -14.87 18.23
N SER A 268 7.72 -14.53 17.97
CA SER A 268 8.10 -13.15 17.62
C SER A 268 7.45 -12.66 16.33
N GLN A 269 7.27 -13.56 15.35
CA GLN A 269 6.57 -13.26 14.11
C GLN A 269 5.07 -13.11 14.33
N LYS A 270 4.48 -13.89 15.25
CA LYS A 270 3.08 -13.71 15.67
C LYS A 270 2.85 -12.30 16.23
N GLU A 271 3.69 -11.85 17.16
CA GLU A 271 3.60 -10.50 17.74
C GLU A 271 3.76 -9.42 16.67
N HIS A 272 4.72 -9.57 15.75
CA HIS A 272 4.89 -8.65 14.63
C HIS A 272 3.64 -8.58 13.74
N LEU A 273 3.05 -9.73 13.40
CA LEU A 273 1.81 -9.79 12.62
C LEU A 273 0.62 -9.16 13.36
N LEU A 274 0.50 -9.34 14.68
CA LEU A 274 -0.51 -8.68 15.49
C LEU A 274 -0.37 -7.16 15.42
N LEU A 275 0.86 -6.63 15.59
CA LEU A 275 1.14 -5.21 15.46
C LEU A 275 0.74 -4.67 14.09
N LEU A 276 1.19 -5.31 13.00
CA LEU A 276 0.83 -4.92 11.63
C LEU A 276 -0.69 -4.94 11.41
N GLY A 277 -1.39 -5.96 11.91
CA GLY A 277 -2.82 -6.08 11.76
C GLY A 277 -3.60 -5.00 12.52
N HIS A 278 -3.17 -4.65 13.73
CA HIS A 278 -3.75 -3.53 14.49
C HIS A 278 -3.46 -2.17 13.84
N GLU A 279 -2.25 -1.96 13.32
CA GLU A 279 -1.88 -0.75 12.59
C GLU A 279 -2.75 -0.58 11.32
N ALA A 280 -2.95 -1.66 10.55
CA ALA A 280 -3.82 -1.64 9.39
C ALA A 280 -5.27 -1.24 9.75
N ILE A 281 -5.80 -1.77 10.86
CA ILE A 281 -7.13 -1.37 11.36
C ILE A 281 -7.18 0.13 11.67
N ILE A 282 -6.14 0.70 12.30
CA ILE A 282 -6.06 2.14 12.59
C ILE A 282 -6.14 2.95 11.30
N HIS A 283 -5.45 2.51 10.25
CA HIS A 283 -5.47 3.17 8.94
C HIS A 283 -6.84 3.10 8.28
N PHE A 284 -7.50 1.93 8.27
CA PHE A 284 -8.85 1.80 7.72
C PHE A 284 -9.90 2.58 8.49
N LYS A 285 -9.77 2.70 9.82
CA LYS A 285 -10.67 3.52 10.66
C LYS A 285 -10.69 4.99 10.26
N LYS A 286 -9.63 5.51 9.61
CA LYS A 286 -9.63 6.89 9.11
C LYS A 286 -10.66 7.11 8.00
N GLU A 287 -11.06 6.07 7.28
CA GLU A 287 -12.13 6.13 6.28
C GLU A 287 -13.54 6.20 6.89
N SER A 288 -13.72 5.87 8.18
CA SER A 288 -15.05 5.70 8.78
C SER A 288 -15.93 6.96 8.69
N LYS A 289 -15.33 8.15 8.61
CA LYS A 289 -16.08 9.41 8.49
C LYS A 289 -16.59 9.67 7.07
N THR A 290 -15.89 9.21 6.04
CA THR A 290 -16.16 9.55 4.64
C THR A 290 -16.70 8.39 3.82
N ASN A 291 -16.27 7.17 4.14
CA ASN A 291 -16.66 5.93 3.49
C ASN A 291 -16.88 4.85 4.58
N PRO A 292 -17.89 4.99 5.45
CA PRO A 292 -18.10 4.10 6.60
C PRO A 292 -18.16 2.63 6.18
N GLU A 293 -18.88 2.34 5.09
CA GLU A 293 -19.01 1.00 4.53
C GLU A 293 -17.69 0.39 4.07
N VAL A 294 -16.83 1.21 3.44
CA VAL A 294 -15.52 0.74 2.97
C VAL A 294 -14.61 0.48 4.16
N ALA A 295 -14.59 1.40 5.13
CA ALA A 295 -13.82 1.25 6.37
C ALA A 295 -14.20 -0.06 7.09
N GLU A 296 -15.50 -0.26 7.27
CA GLU A 296 -16.11 -1.41 7.92
C GLU A 296 -15.74 -2.74 7.25
N ASP A 297 -15.78 -2.81 5.91
CA ASP A 297 -15.39 -4.01 5.18
C ASP A 297 -13.93 -4.42 5.41
N PHE A 298 -13.00 -3.45 5.45
CA PHE A 298 -11.59 -3.72 5.73
C PHE A 298 -11.30 -4.02 7.20
N ILE A 299 -11.92 -3.28 8.13
CA ILE A 299 -11.76 -3.52 9.58
C ILE A 299 -12.24 -4.92 9.95
N ARG A 300 -13.40 -5.34 9.43
CA ARG A 300 -13.94 -6.68 9.63
C ARG A 300 -12.99 -7.76 9.12
N MET A 301 -12.47 -7.59 7.91
CA MET A 301 -11.49 -8.50 7.32
C MET A 301 -10.27 -8.68 8.22
N PHE A 302 -9.74 -7.59 8.77
CA PHE A 302 -8.58 -7.67 9.67
C PHE A 302 -8.89 -8.25 11.04
N ASN A 303 -10.04 -7.92 11.65
CA ASN A 303 -10.45 -8.58 12.89
C ASN A 303 -10.54 -10.10 12.71
N LEU A 304 -11.03 -10.56 11.56
CA LEU A 304 -11.06 -11.98 11.24
C LEU A 304 -9.65 -12.56 11.08
N LYS A 305 -8.75 -11.89 10.36
CA LYS A 305 -7.33 -12.30 10.22
C LYS A 305 -6.58 -12.34 11.56
N LEU A 306 -6.81 -11.36 12.43
CA LEU A 306 -6.26 -11.36 13.78
C LEU A 306 -6.81 -12.53 14.61
N SER A 307 -8.13 -12.81 14.51
CA SER A 307 -8.72 -13.98 15.19
C SER A 307 -8.09 -15.30 14.72
N HIS A 308 -7.79 -15.41 13.42
CA HIS A 308 -7.10 -16.58 12.86
C HIS A 308 -5.70 -16.73 13.42
N LEU A 309 -4.94 -15.64 13.46
CA LEU A 309 -3.60 -15.63 14.01
C LEU A 309 -3.57 -16.03 15.49
N TYR A 310 -4.51 -15.53 16.31
CA TYR A 310 -4.66 -15.95 17.70
C TYR A 310 -4.94 -17.46 17.80
N LEU A 311 -5.86 -17.97 16.98
CA LEU A 311 -6.33 -19.36 17.01
C LEU A 311 -5.40 -20.38 16.31
N GLY A 312 -4.22 -19.94 15.84
CA GLY A 312 -3.30 -20.80 15.10
C GLY A 312 -3.88 -21.28 13.77
N ILE A 313 -4.53 -20.39 13.04
CA ILE A 313 -5.10 -20.65 11.71
C ILE A 313 -4.26 -19.88 10.69
N GLY A 314 -3.76 -20.59 9.67
CA GLY A 314 -2.97 -20.02 8.59
C GLY A 314 -3.79 -19.18 7.62
N LEU A 315 -3.11 -18.47 6.71
CA LEU A 315 -3.73 -17.57 5.73
C LEU A 315 -4.85 -18.22 4.90
N PHE A 316 -4.75 -19.52 4.63
CA PHE A 316 -5.70 -20.30 3.84
C PHE A 316 -6.70 -21.11 4.68
N GLY A 317 -6.78 -20.85 5.99
CA GLY A 317 -7.77 -21.47 6.87
C GLY A 317 -7.35 -22.82 7.44
N ASN A 318 -6.12 -23.26 7.17
CA ASN A 318 -5.55 -24.49 7.71
C ASN A 318 -5.18 -24.33 9.19
N TYR A 319 -5.38 -25.38 9.98
CA TYR A 319 -4.94 -25.39 11.38
C TYR A 319 -3.44 -25.62 11.43
N LEU A 320 -2.73 -24.63 11.98
CA LEU A 320 -1.30 -24.71 12.22
C LEU A 320 -1.04 -25.64 13.39
N LYS A 321 0.10 -26.35 13.36
CA LYS A 321 0.56 -27.22 14.45
C LYS A 321 1.19 -26.40 15.59
N SER A 322 0.55 -25.29 15.97
CA SER A 322 0.98 -24.39 17.04
C SER A 322 0.16 -24.65 18.30
N ASN A 323 0.79 -24.55 19.47
CA ASN A 323 0.06 -24.51 20.73
C ASN A 323 -0.75 -23.20 20.82
N VAL A 324 -2.03 -23.29 21.19
CA VAL A 324 -2.93 -22.13 21.30
C VAL A 324 -3.31 -21.95 22.76
N PRO A 325 -2.75 -20.95 23.47
CA PRO A 325 -3.07 -20.72 24.88
C PRO A 325 -4.49 -20.19 25.05
N ASN A 326 -5.10 -20.45 26.21
CA ASN A 326 -6.47 -20.01 26.52
C ASN A 326 -6.70 -18.51 26.33
N LYS A 327 -5.70 -17.66 26.63
CA LYS A 327 -5.76 -16.21 26.40
C LYS A 327 -6.04 -15.88 24.92
N ASP A 328 -5.42 -16.62 24.00
CA ASP A 328 -5.58 -16.41 22.57
C ASP A 328 -6.95 -16.93 22.09
N ILE A 329 -7.46 -18.00 22.70
CA ILE A 329 -8.82 -18.49 22.44
C ILE A 329 -9.84 -17.40 22.81
N GLU A 330 -9.71 -16.79 23.99
CA GLU A 330 -10.60 -15.73 24.43
C GLU A 330 -10.52 -14.48 23.56
N GLU A 331 -9.32 -14.09 23.14
CA GLU A 331 -9.13 -12.96 22.25
C GLU A 331 -9.70 -13.23 20.85
N GLY A 332 -9.52 -14.44 20.32
CA GLY A 332 -10.17 -14.90 19.09
C GLY A 332 -11.69 -14.81 19.19
N LYS A 333 -12.30 -15.29 20.28
CA LYS A 333 -13.75 -15.16 20.55
C LYS A 333 -14.19 -13.70 20.62
N ARG A 334 -13.41 -12.83 21.27
CA ARG A 334 -13.71 -11.40 21.39
C ARG A 334 -13.77 -10.73 20.02
N LEU A 335 -12.80 -11.01 19.15
CA LEU A 335 -12.76 -10.48 17.79
C LEU A 335 -13.91 -11.00 16.92
N LEU A 336 -14.28 -12.28 17.03
CA LEU A 336 -15.42 -12.84 16.29
C LEU A 336 -16.76 -12.24 16.77
N ARG A 337 -16.91 -11.94 18.07
CA ARG A 337 -18.10 -11.25 18.60
C ARG A 337 -18.29 -9.86 17.98
N ILE A 338 -17.21 -9.07 17.87
CA ILE A 338 -17.23 -7.76 17.20
C ILE A 338 -17.78 -7.86 15.76
N ILE A 339 -17.49 -8.95 15.06
CA ILE A 339 -17.97 -9.18 13.68
C ILE A 339 -19.47 -9.54 13.69
N LYS A 340 -19.92 -10.36 14.64
CA LYS A 340 -21.30 -10.85 14.73
C LYS A 340 -22.29 -9.80 15.24
N ASP A 341 -21.90 -9.03 16.25
CA ASP A 341 -22.81 -8.12 16.96
C ASP A 341 -23.29 -6.94 16.09
N ASN A 342 -22.69 -6.76 14.91
CA ASN A 342 -23.16 -5.83 13.89
C ASN A 342 -23.92 -6.60 12.78
N ASN A 343 -25.21 -6.88 12.98
CA ASN A 343 -26.03 -7.69 12.05
C ASN A 343 -25.98 -7.21 10.58
N LYS A 344 -25.91 -5.90 10.32
CA LYS A 344 -25.76 -5.34 8.96
C LYS A 344 -24.42 -5.74 8.31
N MET A 345 -23.36 -5.94 9.10
CA MET A 345 -22.07 -6.43 8.59
C MET A 345 -22.17 -7.88 8.12
N TRP A 346 -22.87 -8.73 8.86
CA TRP A 346 -22.95 -10.16 8.55
C TRP A 346 -23.60 -10.41 7.17
N GLU A 347 -24.71 -9.72 6.89
CA GLU A 347 -25.43 -9.86 5.62
C GLU A 347 -24.56 -9.46 4.42
N ARG A 348 -23.81 -8.35 4.56
CA ARG A 348 -22.94 -7.78 3.52
C ARG A 348 -21.61 -8.49 3.35
N MET A 349 -21.22 -9.33 4.30
CA MET A 349 -19.94 -10.03 4.29
C MET A 349 -19.83 -10.94 3.06
N GLU A 350 -18.75 -10.80 2.30
CA GLU A 350 -18.45 -11.66 1.16
C GLU A 350 -18.44 -13.13 1.62
N VAL A 351 -18.94 -14.04 0.79
CA VAL A 351 -19.02 -15.49 1.10
C VAL A 351 -17.65 -16.03 1.53
N ARG A 352 -16.56 -15.54 0.92
CA ARG A 352 -15.18 -15.85 1.32
C ARG A 352 -14.90 -15.53 2.79
N TRP A 353 -15.42 -14.46 3.35
CA TRP A 353 -15.14 -14.16 4.76
C TRP A 353 -16.06 -14.93 5.69
N LYS A 354 -17.27 -15.31 5.23
CA LYS A 354 -18.18 -16.15 6.02
C LYS A 354 -17.61 -17.54 6.30
N TRP A 355 -17.01 -18.22 5.31
CA TRP A 355 -16.40 -19.53 5.59
C TRP A 355 -15.22 -19.40 6.56
N PHE A 356 -14.31 -18.44 6.36
CA PHE A 356 -13.20 -18.17 7.28
C PHE A 356 -13.67 -17.86 8.72
N TYR A 357 -14.81 -17.19 8.87
CA TYR A 357 -15.43 -16.96 10.18
C TYR A 357 -15.87 -18.28 10.84
N TYR A 358 -16.51 -19.17 10.09
CA TYR A 358 -16.91 -20.48 10.61
C TYR A 358 -15.72 -21.42 10.85
N THR A 359 -14.64 -21.34 10.06
CA THR A 359 -13.37 -22.02 10.32
C THR A 359 -12.79 -21.63 11.69
N ALA A 360 -12.84 -20.35 12.03
CA ALA A 360 -12.40 -19.85 13.34
C ALA A 360 -13.29 -20.36 14.48
N LYS A 361 -14.62 -20.37 14.29
CA LYS A 361 -15.55 -20.95 15.26
C LYS A 361 -15.32 -22.44 15.47
N ALA A 362 -15.12 -23.20 14.40
CA ALA A 362 -14.80 -24.62 14.45
C ALA A 362 -13.52 -24.84 15.26
N ARG A 363 -12.49 -24.03 15.03
CA ARG A 363 -11.22 -24.12 15.77
C ARG A 363 -11.40 -23.86 17.26
N ILE A 364 -12.16 -22.84 17.64
CA ILE A 364 -12.49 -22.57 19.04
C ILE A 364 -13.16 -23.78 19.68
N LYS A 365 -14.19 -24.33 19.05
CA LYS A 365 -14.93 -25.48 19.58
C LYS A 365 -14.07 -26.74 19.70
N TYR A 366 -13.19 -26.95 18.73
CA TYR A 366 -12.21 -28.02 18.78
C TYR A 366 -11.25 -27.85 19.98
N LEU A 367 -10.69 -26.65 20.17
CA LEU A 367 -9.79 -26.33 21.28
C LEU A 367 -10.49 -26.38 22.66
N GLU A 368 -11.81 -26.20 22.70
CA GLU A 368 -12.64 -26.34 23.90
C GLU A 368 -13.07 -27.80 24.19
N HIS A 369 -12.56 -28.77 23.43
CA HIS A 369 -12.98 -30.19 23.53
C HIS A 369 -14.48 -30.39 23.26
N ARG A 370 -15.06 -29.62 22.33
CA ARG A 370 -16.46 -29.72 21.88
C ARG A 370 -16.50 -30.16 20.40
N PRO A 371 -16.13 -31.42 20.09
CA PRO A 371 -15.88 -31.84 18.72
C PRO A 371 -17.14 -31.88 17.84
N PHE A 372 -18.32 -32.18 18.40
CA PHE A 372 -19.58 -32.13 17.66
C PHE A 372 -19.90 -30.71 17.16
N GLU A 373 -19.79 -29.70 18.01
CA GLU A 373 -19.98 -28.29 17.60
C GLU A 373 -18.88 -27.83 16.63
N ALA A 374 -17.65 -28.35 16.78
CA ALA A 374 -16.57 -28.08 15.83
C ALA A 374 -16.92 -28.62 14.44
N LEU A 375 -17.47 -29.82 14.37
CA LEU A 375 -17.94 -30.45 13.14
C LEU A 375 -19.09 -29.66 12.50
N GLU A 376 -20.09 -29.24 13.27
CA GLU A 376 -21.19 -28.39 12.77
C GLU A 376 -20.68 -27.09 12.13
N ASN A 377 -19.76 -26.39 12.81
CA ASN A 377 -19.18 -25.16 12.26
C ASN A 377 -18.31 -25.44 11.03
N THR A 378 -17.62 -26.59 10.96
CA THR A 378 -16.86 -27.01 9.79
C THR A 378 -17.77 -27.24 8.59
N ARG A 379 -18.91 -27.93 8.78
CA ARG A 379 -19.92 -28.12 7.73
C ARG A 379 -20.54 -26.81 7.26
N LEU A 380 -20.78 -25.86 8.17
CA LEU A 380 -21.21 -24.52 7.78
C LEU A 380 -20.14 -23.82 6.93
N ALA A 381 -18.86 -23.88 7.33
CA ALA A 381 -17.76 -23.33 6.53
C ALA A 381 -17.70 -23.96 5.13
N LEU A 382 -17.84 -25.29 5.04
CA LEU A 382 -17.88 -26.04 3.78
C LEU A 382 -19.03 -25.59 2.89
N SER A 383 -20.24 -25.45 3.44
CA SER A 383 -21.39 -25.00 2.65
C SER A 383 -21.21 -23.59 2.06
N PHE A 384 -20.55 -22.67 2.78
CA PHE A 384 -20.17 -21.37 2.21
C PHE A 384 -19.08 -21.49 1.13
N ALA A 385 -18.11 -22.39 1.32
CA ALA A 385 -17.08 -22.63 0.33
C ALA A 385 -17.65 -23.20 -0.99
N GLU A 386 -18.64 -24.10 -0.90
CA GLU A 386 -19.29 -24.73 -2.08
C GLU A 386 -20.26 -23.80 -2.81
N ASN A 387 -20.97 -22.94 -2.06
CA ASN A 387 -21.93 -21.98 -2.61
C ASN A 387 -21.28 -20.68 -3.12
N GLY A 388 -19.95 -20.53 -2.96
CA GLY A 388 -19.21 -19.38 -3.47
C GLY A 388 -19.27 -19.32 -5.00
N LYS A 389 -19.85 -18.26 -5.57
CA LYS A 389 -19.77 -17.96 -7.01
C LYS A 389 -18.31 -17.61 -7.37
N GLY A 390 -17.50 -18.64 -7.56
CA GLY A 390 -16.05 -18.56 -7.78
C GLY A 390 -15.34 -19.92 -7.75
N ASN A 391 -16.06 -21.04 -7.86
CA ASN A 391 -15.55 -22.43 -7.79
C ASN A 391 -14.33 -22.74 -8.70
N SER A 392 -13.97 -21.85 -9.62
CA SER A 392 -12.76 -21.93 -10.46
C SER A 392 -11.49 -21.35 -9.84
N LEU A 393 -11.55 -20.70 -8.67
CA LEU A 393 -10.38 -20.12 -8.01
C LEU A 393 -9.61 -21.19 -7.22
N LYS A 394 -8.31 -21.38 -7.52
CA LYS A 394 -7.42 -22.33 -6.82
C LYS A 394 -7.45 -22.17 -5.29
N GLU A 395 -7.62 -20.94 -4.78
CA GLU A 395 -7.79 -20.68 -3.35
C GLU A 395 -9.02 -21.37 -2.76
N ILE A 396 -10.17 -21.38 -3.45
CA ILE A 396 -11.42 -22.02 -2.97
C ILE A 396 -11.25 -23.54 -2.97
N LYS A 397 -10.58 -24.10 -3.99
CA LYS A 397 -10.24 -25.54 -4.02
C LYS A 397 -9.34 -25.94 -2.86
N SER A 398 -8.23 -25.22 -2.65
CA SER A 398 -7.32 -25.45 -1.51
C SER A 398 -8.03 -25.30 -0.16
N SER A 399 -8.97 -24.35 -0.06
CA SER A 399 -9.78 -24.13 1.14
C SER A 399 -10.76 -25.28 1.38
N LYS A 400 -11.40 -25.80 0.32
CA LYS A 400 -12.27 -26.97 0.40
C LYS A 400 -11.50 -28.22 0.83
N ASP A 401 -10.34 -28.46 0.24
CA ASP A 401 -9.47 -29.58 0.62
C ASP A 401 -9.04 -29.47 2.09
N THR A 402 -8.73 -28.25 2.56
CA THR A 402 -8.42 -27.97 3.96
C THR A 402 -9.60 -28.25 4.89
N MET A 403 -10.82 -27.85 4.51
CA MET A 403 -12.02 -28.09 5.33
C MET A 403 -12.40 -29.57 5.35
N ASN A 404 -12.28 -30.28 4.23
CA ASN A 404 -12.49 -31.73 4.18
C ASN A 404 -11.48 -32.46 5.07
N TYR A 405 -10.22 -32.02 5.08
CA TYR A 405 -9.21 -32.55 5.98
C TYR A 405 -9.54 -32.29 7.46
N ILE A 406 -10.00 -31.08 7.79
CA ILE A 406 -10.43 -30.74 9.16
C ILE A 406 -11.66 -31.54 9.57
N GLU A 407 -12.66 -31.69 8.70
CA GLU A 407 -13.84 -32.51 8.95
C GLU A 407 -13.42 -33.94 9.25
N LYS A 408 -12.58 -34.55 8.40
CA LYS A 408 -12.04 -35.89 8.63
C LYS A 408 -11.31 -36.00 9.97
N LEU A 409 -10.41 -35.05 10.28
CA LEU A 409 -9.65 -35.03 11.53
C LEU A 409 -10.55 -34.97 12.77
N ILE A 410 -11.66 -34.25 12.71
CA ILE A 410 -12.63 -34.16 13.81
C ILE A 410 -13.48 -35.44 13.87
N THR A 411 -13.93 -35.97 12.74
CA THR A 411 -14.71 -37.21 12.67
C THR A 411 -13.93 -38.42 13.21
N ASP A 412 -12.64 -38.52 12.87
CA ASP A 412 -11.75 -39.60 13.33
C ASP A 412 -11.52 -39.56 14.86
N GLN A 413 -11.78 -38.42 15.53
CA GLN A 413 -11.70 -38.30 17.01
C GLN A 413 -13.01 -38.58 17.73
N ILE A 414 -14.14 -38.52 17.02
CA ILE A 414 -15.47 -38.79 17.56
C ILE A 414 -15.82 -40.28 17.42
N SER A 415 -15.29 -40.92 16.37
CA SER A 415 -15.45 -42.35 16.07
C SER A 415 -14.56 -43.18 16.97
#